data_AF-A0A0A6URG1-F1
#
_entry.id   AF-A0A0A6URG1-F1
#
_cell.length_a   1.000
_cell.length_b   1.000
_cell.length_c   1.000
_cell.angle_alpha   90.00
_cell.angle_beta   90.00
_cell.angle_gamma   90.00
#
_symmetry.space_group_name_H-M   'P 1'
#
loop_
_entity.id
_entity.type
_entity.pdbx_description
1 polymer ?
#
loop_
_entity_poly.entity_id
_entity_poly.type
_entity_poly.pdbx_seq_one_letter_code
_entity_poly.pdbx_strand_id
1 'polypeptide(L)'
;MAWTARHPGRALTVVLPVLLAIQLIGMFAALLTAAVETGDYAGILDPTLERFGDPKDSIPPIGPAALWNPLLWIFGIPHSLVVLIPPLPFLGVLLGVLSLAAAGGRSVRAALWTAVFVGLTVLTYSSYGDVLHAWLID
;
A
#
# COMPACT_ATOMS: atom_id res chain seq x y z
N MET A 1 -36.43 6.79 -18.52
CA MET A 1 -35.39 6.92 -17.48
C MET A 1 -34.18 6.09 -17.90
N ALA A 2 -33.20 6.72 -18.54
CA ALA A 2 -31.97 6.05 -18.96
C ALA A 2 -31.03 5.94 -17.75
N TRP A 3 -30.80 4.72 -17.29
CA TRP A 3 -29.82 4.42 -16.24
C TRP A 3 -28.43 4.77 -16.79
N THR A 4 -27.76 5.74 -16.16
CA THR A 4 -26.45 6.21 -16.58
C THR A 4 -25.42 5.12 -16.33
N ALA A 5 -25.09 4.36 -17.37
CA ALA A 5 -23.92 3.49 -17.41
C ALA A 5 -22.66 4.36 -17.34
N ARG A 6 -22.31 4.82 -16.14
CA ARG A 6 -21.01 5.44 -15.86
C ARG A 6 -19.95 4.42 -16.27
N HIS A 7 -19.10 4.77 -17.22
CA HIS A 7 -18.09 3.89 -17.80
C HIS A 7 -17.28 3.19 -16.68
N PRO A 8 -17.42 1.85 -16.51
CA PRO A 8 -16.73 1.13 -15.43
C PRO A 8 -15.21 1.30 -15.52
N GLY A 9 -14.68 1.51 -16.73
CA GLY A 9 -13.26 1.80 -16.96
C GLY A 9 -12.75 3.06 -16.25
N ARG A 10 -13.58 4.10 -16.04
CA ARG A 10 -13.13 5.35 -15.42
C ARG A 10 -12.99 5.23 -13.90
N ALA A 11 -13.84 4.42 -13.26
CA ALA A 11 -13.71 4.10 -11.84
C ALA A 11 -12.44 3.27 -11.57
N LEU A 12 -12.19 2.25 -12.40
CA LEU A 12 -11.00 1.41 -12.31
C LEU A 12 -9.68 2.20 -12.50
N THR A 13 -9.68 3.24 -13.35
CA THR A 13 -8.50 4.10 -13.51
C THR A 13 -8.14 4.95 -12.29
N VAL A 14 -9.07 5.14 -11.35
CA VAL A 14 -8.84 5.90 -10.12
C VAL A 14 -8.60 4.96 -8.94
N VAL A 15 -9.34 3.85 -8.85
CA VAL A 15 -9.26 2.93 -7.71
C VAL A 15 -7.90 2.24 -7.64
N LEU A 16 -7.39 1.71 -8.76
CA LEU A 16 -6.09 1.01 -8.78
C LEU A 16 -4.91 1.87 -8.30
N PRO A 17 -4.70 3.11 -8.78
CA PRO A 17 -3.61 3.95 -8.26
C PRO A 17 -3.84 4.37 -6.80
N VAL A 18 -5.09 4.53 -6.34
CA VAL A 18 -5.37 4.84 -4.93
C VAL A 18 -5.00 3.66 -4.03
N LEU A 19 -5.40 2.45 -4.38
CA LEU A 19 -5.01 1.24 -3.64
C LEU A 19 -3.49 1.07 -3.61
N LEU A 20 -2.82 1.34 -4.73
CA LEU A 20 -1.36 1.32 -4.80
C LEU A 20 -0.75 2.36 -3.84
N ALA A 21 -1.23 3.60 -3.87
CA ALA A 21 -0.73 4.65 -3.00
C ALA A 21 -0.92 4.30 -1.52
N ILE A 22 -2.09 3.77 -1.14
CA ILE A 22 -2.36 3.30 0.22
C ILE A 22 -1.36 2.20 0.61
N GLN A 23 -1.17 1.20 -0.24
CA GLN A 23 -0.25 0.10 0.04
C GLN A 23 1.19 0.61 0.23
N LEU A 24 1.67 1.43 -0.72
CA LEU A 24 3.05 1.91 -0.70
C LEU A 24 3.32 2.83 0.48
N ILE A 25 2.41 3.78 0.75
CA ILE A 25 2.56 4.70 1.87
C ILE A 25 2.48 3.92 3.19
N GLY A 26 1.50 3.01 3.33
CA GLY A 26 1.30 2.27 4.57
C GLY A 26 2.44 1.33 4.94
N MET A 27 3.08 0.69 3.97
CA MET A 27 4.23 -0.22 4.20
C MET A 27 5.56 0.51 4.26
N PHE A 28 5.83 1.40 3.30
CA PHE A 28 7.20 1.86 3.05
C PHE A 28 7.50 3.24 3.62
N ALA A 29 6.52 4.05 3.98
CA ALA A 29 6.81 5.38 4.53
C ALA A 29 7.54 5.28 5.87
N ALA A 30 7.04 4.47 6.81
CA ALA A 30 7.70 4.24 8.09
C ALA A 30 9.09 3.62 7.90
N LEU A 31 9.20 2.61 7.02
CA LEU A 31 10.46 1.95 6.71
C LEU A 31 11.53 2.90 6.17
N LEU A 32 11.15 3.78 5.23
CA LEU A 32 12.07 4.75 4.65
C LEU A 32 12.46 5.83 5.67
N THR A 33 11.53 6.29 6.49
CA THR A 33 11.83 7.24 7.58
C THR A 33 12.81 6.63 8.56
N ALA A 34 12.56 5.40 9.03
CA ALA A 34 13.46 4.69 9.95
C ALA A 34 14.86 4.47 9.34
N ALA A 35 14.95 4.11 8.06
CA ALA A 35 16.23 3.97 7.38
C ALA A 35 17.00 5.30 7.26
N VAL A 36 16.29 6.42 7.10
CA VAL A 36 16.91 7.76 7.08
C VAL A 36 17.35 8.19 8.47
N GLU A 37 16.54 7.92 9.50
CA GLU A 37 16.83 8.28 10.90
C GLU A 37 18.03 7.50 11.46
N THR A 38 18.12 6.20 11.14
CA THR A 38 19.20 5.32 11.58
C THR A 38 20.44 5.38 10.67
N GLY A 39 20.27 5.85 9.43
CA GLY A 39 21.29 5.81 8.37
C GLY A 39 21.54 4.40 7.80
N ASP A 40 20.77 3.39 8.23
CA ASP A 40 20.94 1.99 7.83
C ASP A 40 20.03 1.60 6.65
N TYR A 41 20.42 2.00 5.43
CA TYR A 41 19.68 1.63 4.23
C TYR A 41 19.71 0.13 3.91
N ALA A 42 20.70 -0.61 4.43
CA ALA A 42 20.74 -2.06 4.26
C ALA A 42 19.63 -2.75 5.08
N GLY A 43 19.12 -2.10 6.12
CA GLY A 43 18.00 -2.57 6.93
C GLY A 43 16.68 -2.63 6.18
N ILE A 44 16.56 -1.95 5.05
CA ILE A 44 15.34 -2.00 4.21
C ILE A 44 15.03 -3.44 3.77
N LEU A 45 16.05 -4.27 3.57
CA LEU A 45 15.88 -5.67 3.15
C LEU A 45 15.64 -6.64 4.32
N ASP A 46 15.81 -6.16 5.55
CA ASP A 46 15.71 -6.94 6.79
C ASP A 46 15.22 -6.02 7.93
N PRO A 47 13.96 -5.56 7.87
CA PRO A 47 13.41 -4.63 8.83
C PRO A 47 13.15 -5.34 10.15
N THR A 48 13.91 -4.96 11.17
CA THR A 48 13.84 -5.55 12.51
C THR A 48 13.85 -4.45 13.55
N LEU A 49 13.26 -4.73 14.70
CA LEU A 49 13.14 -3.78 15.81
C LEU A 49 14.52 -3.40 16.35
N GLU A 50 15.49 -4.31 16.30
CA GLU A 50 16.89 -4.04 16.68
C GLU A 50 17.59 -3.05 15.76
N ARG A 51 17.22 -3.00 14.48
CA ARG A 51 17.84 -2.09 13.48
C ARG A 51 17.11 -0.76 13.39
N PHE A 52 15.78 -0.81 13.36
CA PHE A 52 14.94 0.35 13.06
C PHE A 52 14.12 0.88 14.24
N GLY A 53 14.13 0.21 15.39
CA GLY A 53 13.33 0.61 16.55
C GLY A 53 11.83 0.38 16.33
N ASP A 54 11.01 1.02 17.17
CA ASP A 54 9.55 0.96 17.07
C ASP A 54 9.08 1.72 15.81
N PRO A 55 8.33 1.10 14.89
CA PRO A 55 7.83 1.75 13.68
C PRO A 55 7.00 3.01 13.98
N LYS A 56 6.38 3.11 15.16
CA LYS A 56 5.54 4.24 15.56
C LYS A 56 6.37 5.50 15.79
N ASP A 57 7.65 5.37 16.10
CA ASP A 57 8.54 6.53 16.28
C ASP A 57 8.83 7.21 14.94
N SER A 58 8.79 6.46 13.84
CA SER A 58 9.00 6.94 12.47
C SER A 58 7.70 7.38 11.77
N ILE A 59 6.54 7.31 12.46
CA ILE A 59 5.24 7.79 11.98
C ILE A 59 4.88 9.06 12.77
N PRO A 60 4.32 10.11 12.13
CA PRO A 60 3.88 11.30 12.86
C PRO A 60 2.93 10.95 14.03
N PRO A 61 3.14 11.52 15.24
CA PRO A 61 2.47 11.07 16.45
C PRO A 61 0.95 11.22 16.40
N ILE A 62 0.24 10.17 16.84
CA ILE A 62 -1.23 10.14 16.94
C ILE A 62 -1.67 10.74 18.28
N GLY A 63 -2.43 11.85 18.25
CA GLY A 63 -2.95 12.52 19.45
C GLY A 63 -4.02 13.58 19.16
N PRO A 64 -4.60 14.25 20.18
CA PRO A 64 -5.69 15.22 20.00
C PRO A 64 -5.31 16.41 19.11
N ALA A 65 -4.05 16.83 19.17
CA ALA A 65 -3.50 17.87 18.29
C ALA A 65 -3.31 17.38 16.83
N ALA A 66 -3.32 16.07 16.61
CA ALA A 66 -3.05 15.46 15.32
C ALA A 66 -4.28 15.32 14.41
N LEU A 67 -5.50 15.50 14.94
CA LEU A 67 -6.73 15.59 14.13
C LEU A 67 -6.65 16.70 13.07
N TRP A 68 -5.86 17.75 13.34
CA TRP A 68 -5.64 18.87 12.43
C TRP A 68 -4.34 18.76 11.62
N ASN A 69 -3.59 17.66 11.78
CA ASN A 69 -2.32 17.46 11.09
C ASN A 69 -2.52 16.66 9.78
N PRO A 70 -2.44 17.30 8.59
CA PRO A 70 -2.60 16.61 7.30
C PRO A 70 -1.60 15.47 7.10
N LEU A 71 -0.40 15.55 7.68
CA LEU A 71 0.62 14.50 7.57
C LEU A 71 0.16 13.23 8.28
N LEU A 72 -0.51 13.35 9.42
CA LEU A 72 -1.05 12.18 10.12
C LEU A 72 -2.09 11.44 9.27
N TRP A 73 -2.95 12.18 8.57
CA TRP A 73 -3.93 11.57 7.67
C TRP A 73 -3.28 10.86 6.48
N ILE A 74 -2.20 11.45 5.94
CA ILE A 74 -1.48 10.89 4.79
C ILE A 74 -0.71 9.63 5.17
N PHE A 75 -0.11 9.56 6.36
CA PHE A 75 0.72 8.42 6.77
C PHE A 75 -0.03 7.41 7.65
N GLY A 76 -0.81 7.88 8.61
CA GLY A 76 -1.52 7.06 9.60
C GLY A 76 -2.69 6.27 9.02
N ILE A 77 -3.51 6.86 8.13
CA ILE A 77 -4.61 6.10 7.50
C ILE A 77 -4.04 4.94 6.66
N PRO A 78 -3.11 5.16 5.72
CA PRO A 78 -2.57 4.05 4.92
C PRO A 78 -1.90 2.98 5.76
N HIS A 79 -1.12 3.36 6.77
CA HIS A 79 -0.50 2.42 7.69
C HIS A 79 -1.56 1.55 8.39
N SER A 80 -2.59 2.19 8.96
CA SER A 80 -3.69 1.48 9.63
C SER A 80 -4.42 0.53 8.67
N LEU A 81 -4.68 0.97 7.44
CA LEU A 81 -5.35 0.15 6.43
C LEU A 81 -4.52 -1.07 6.04
N VAL A 82 -3.21 -0.93 5.93
CA VAL A 82 -2.31 -2.04 5.57
C VAL A 82 -2.19 -3.04 6.73
N VAL A 83 -2.12 -2.56 7.97
CA VAL A 83 -2.12 -3.41 9.16
C VAL A 83 -3.45 -4.16 9.31
N LEU A 84 -4.58 -3.48 9.14
CA LEU A 84 -5.91 -4.04 9.38
C LEU A 84 -6.48 -4.83 8.19
N ILE A 85 -5.99 -4.57 6.98
CA ILE A 85 -6.47 -5.20 5.74
C ILE A 85 -5.28 -5.79 4.97
N PRO A 86 -4.68 -6.90 5.46
CA PRO A 86 -3.59 -7.59 4.78
C PRO A 86 -3.83 -7.93 3.29
N PRO A 87 -5.04 -8.31 2.82
CA PRO A 87 -5.25 -8.69 1.42
C PRO A 87 -5.51 -7.50 0.47
N LEU A 88 -5.10 -6.28 0.81
CA LEU A 88 -5.26 -5.09 -0.04
C LEU A 88 -4.69 -5.28 -1.46
N PRO A 89 -3.47 -5.83 -1.65
CA PRO A 89 -2.93 -6.11 -2.98
C PRO A 89 -3.77 -7.11 -3.78
N PHE A 90 -4.40 -8.09 -3.11
CA PHE A 90 -5.27 -9.08 -3.74
C PHE A 90 -6.51 -8.44 -4.37
N LEU A 91 -7.10 -7.43 -3.71
CA LEU A 91 -8.19 -6.64 -4.28
C LEU A 91 -7.74 -5.91 -5.56
N GLY A 92 -6.53 -5.38 -5.58
CA GLY A 92 -5.94 -4.77 -6.77
C GLY A 92 -5.73 -5.76 -7.92
N VAL A 93 -5.33 -7.01 -7.62
CA VAL A 93 -5.25 -8.09 -8.63
C VAL A 93 -6.63 -8.38 -9.22
N LEU A 94 -7.65 -8.56 -8.37
CA LEU A 94 -9.01 -8.84 -8.82
C LEU A 94 -9.52 -7.73 -9.75
N LEU A 95 -9.35 -6.48 -9.37
CA LEU A 95 -9.77 -5.33 -10.18
C LEU A 95 -8.95 -5.21 -11.48
N GLY A 96 -7.66 -5.53 -11.44
CA GLY A 96 -6.78 -5.57 -12.61
C GLY A 96 -7.24 -6.62 -13.63
N VAL A 97 -7.50 -7.85 -13.18
CA VAL A 97 -8.00 -8.95 -14.00
C VAL A 97 -9.35 -8.60 -14.61
N LEU A 98 -10.29 -8.07 -13.81
CA LEU A 98 -11.60 -7.62 -14.31
C LEU A 98 -11.46 -6.52 -15.36
N SER A 99 -10.52 -5.58 -15.17
CA SER A 99 -10.22 -4.53 -16.15
C SER A 99 -9.68 -5.10 -17.46
N LEU A 100 -8.80 -6.11 -17.37
CA LEU A 100 -8.21 -6.76 -18.53
C LEU A 100 -9.24 -7.58 -19.30
N ALA A 101 -10.10 -8.31 -18.58
CA ALA A 101 -11.23 -9.06 -19.15
C ALA A 101 -12.23 -8.13 -19.85
N ALA A 102 -12.59 -7.01 -19.22
CA ALA A 102 -13.49 -6.01 -19.81
C ALA A 102 -12.91 -5.37 -21.08
N ALA A 103 -11.58 -5.31 -21.21
CA ALA A 103 -10.88 -4.84 -22.41
C ALA A 103 -10.58 -5.94 -23.45
N GLY A 104 -11.11 -7.16 -23.26
CA GLY A 104 -10.86 -8.30 -24.15
C GLY A 104 -9.38 -8.70 -24.23
N GLY A 105 -8.60 -8.45 -23.17
CA GLY A 105 -7.17 -8.76 -23.10
C GLY A 105 -6.23 -7.80 -23.84
N ARG A 106 -6.75 -6.72 -24.46
CA ARG A 106 -5.96 -5.86 -25.37
C ARG A 106 -5.47 -4.55 -24.74
N SER A 107 -5.69 -4.37 -23.43
CA SER A 107 -5.28 -3.15 -22.72
C SER A 107 -3.95 -3.34 -22.02
N VAL A 108 -2.89 -2.75 -22.59
CA VAL A 108 -1.55 -2.69 -21.98
C VAL A 108 -1.61 -2.09 -20.58
N ARG A 109 -2.40 -1.03 -20.39
CA ARG A 109 -2.56 -0.37 -19.08
C ARG A 109 -3.17 -1.32 -18.03
N ALA A 110 -4.19 -2.09 -18.40
CA ALA A 110 -4.79 -3.06 -17.48
C ALA A 110 -3.83 -4.21 -17.16
N ALA A 111 -3.07 -4.67 -18.15
CA ALA A 111 -2.04 -5.68 -17.95
C ALA A 111 -0.93 -5.20 -16.99
N LEU A 112 -0.46 -3.96 -17.16
CA LEU A 112 0.54 -3.35 -16.26
C LEU A 112 0.03 -3.25 -14.83
N TRP A 113 -1.19 -2.75 -14.62
CA TRP A 113 -1.77 -2.69 -13.28
C TRP A 113 -1.91 -4.07 -12.65
N THR A 114 -2.36 -5.05 -13.42
CA THR A 114 -2.47 -6.43 -12.94
C THR A 114 -1.10 -6.96 -12.53
N ALA A 115 -0.07 -6.76 -13.36
CA ALA A 115 1.30 -7.19 -13.05
C ALA A 115 1.86 -6.51 -11.77
N VAL A 116 1.63 -5.20 -11.61
CA VAL A 116 2.03 -4.46 -10.40
C VAL A 116 1.38 -5.06 -9.15
N PHE A 117 0.06 -5.27 -9.17
CA PHE A 117 -0.65 -5.81 -8.02
C PHE A 117 -0.33 -7.28 -7.75
N VAL A 118 -0.04 -8.07 -8.79
CA VAL A 118 0.49 -9.43 -8.62
C VAL A 118 1.85 -9.38 -7.93
N GLY A 119 2.77 -8.51 -8.37
CA GLY A 119 4.06 -8.33 -7.72
C GLY A 119 3.94 -7.91 -6.26
N LEU A 120 3.05 -6.96 -5.96
CA LEU A 120 2.77 -6.56 -4.58
C LEU A 120 2.16 -7.68 -3.75
N THR A 121 1.25 -8.47 -4.33
CA THR A 121 0.66 -9.62 -3.66
C THR A 121 1.75 -10.64 -3.31
N VAL A 122 2.61 -10.99 -4.27
CA VAL A 122 3.74 -11.89 -4.03
C VAL A 122 4.67 -11.33 -2.95
N LEU A 123 4.97 -10.02 -2.99
CA LEU A 123 5.81 -9.38 -1.97
C LEU A 123 5.17 -9.43 -0.58
N THR A 124 3.89 -9.10 -0.46
CA THR A 124 3.13 -9.11 0.80
C THR A 124 3.04 -10.51 1.40
N TYR A 125 2.91 -11.55 0.57
CA TYR A 125 2.87 -12.95 1.02
C TYR A 125 4.23 -13.67 0.96
N SER A 126 5.32 -12.92 0.78
CA SER A 126 6.68 -13.46 0.87
C SER A 126 7.17 -13.40 2.32
N SER A 127 8.25 -14.13 2.62
CA SER A 127 8.91 -14.05 3.93
C SER A 127 9.33 -12.63 4.29
N TYR A 128 9.72 -11.83 3.29
CA TYR A 128 10.02 -10.42 3.49
C TYR A 128 8.77 -9.62 3.90
N GLY A 129 7.63 -9.90 3.25
CA GLY A 129 6.35 -9.28 3.59
C GLY A 129 5.93 -9.59 5.04
N ASP A 130 6.14 -10.82 5.49
CA ASP A 130 5.86 -11.24 6.87
C ASP A 130 6.74 -10.49 7.88
N VAL A 131 8.05 -10.39 7.62
CA VAL A 131 8.99 -9.66 8.49
C VAL A 131 8.64 -8.17 8.53
N LEU A 132 8.39 -7.56 7.36
CA LEU A 132 7.98 -6.16 7.29
C LEU A 132 6.65 -5.92 8.01
N HIS A 133 5.67 -6.80 7.85
CA HIS A 133 4.38 -6.67 8.51
C HIS A 133 4.51 -6.86 10.03
N ALA A 134 5.31 -7.83 10.48
CA ALA A 134 5.61 -8.03 11.90
C ALA A 134 6.26 -6.80 12.52
N TRP A 135 7.27 -6.22 11.86
CA TRP A 135 7.87 -4.98 12.32
C TRP A 135 6.88 -3.82 12.35
N LEU A 136 5.97 -3.69 11.37
CA LEU A 136 4.98 -2.60 11.31
C LEU A 136 3.91 -2.68 12.41
N ILE A 137 3.65 -3.85 12.99
CA ILE A 137 2.63 -4.01 14.05
C ILE A 137 3.19 -3.90 15.46
N ASP A 138 4.50 -4.07 15.63
CA ASP A 138 5.17 -3.93 16.93
C ASP A 138 5.06 -2.50 17.46
#